data_AF-L0A2G2-F1
#
_entry.id   AF-L0A2G2-F1
#
_cell.length_a   1.000
_cell.length_b   1.000
_cell.length_c   1.000
_cell.angle_alpha   90.00
_cell.angle_beta   90.00
_cell.angle_gamma   90.00
#
_symmetry.space_group_name_H-M   'P 1'
#
loop_
_entity.id
_entity.type
_entity.pdbx_description
1 polymer ?
#
loop_
_entity_poly.entity_id
_entity_poly.type
_entity_poly.pdbx_seq_one_letter_code
_entity_poly.pdbx_strand_id
1 'polypeptide(L)'
;MSLKAPPGQAARLALQVALGLQSALILYALASLALDPLNAFSLWTAVASGLSALLLGSQRALLRELFLGRGIEEFDERLRRFRALFPWVLGMGAAQLLLLTLLFLADPVRDGAQHPVATLLFIVAGGASLYASLGTFRALARGFTSPQDLGVRAGLQEWLVRNIIAGGVFFLMNLATSLQLEGSWSWPRLLPSALYVVLGVLDVALPFLTRQALGLKRP
;
A
#
# COMPACT_ATOMS: atom_id res chain seq x y z
N MET A 1 25.69 29.78 2.48
CA MET A 1 25.58 28.30 2.57
C MET A 1 24.63 27.98 3.71
N SER A 2 23.34 27.72 3.43
CA SER A 2 22.37 27.40 4.48
C SER A 2 22.47 25.92 4.85
N LEU A 3 22.88 25.63 6.09
CA LEU A 3 22.89 24.28 6.66
C LEU A 3 21.44 23.80 6.74
N LYS A 4 21.06 22.90 5.82
CA LYS A 4 19.69 22.37 5.75
C LYS A 4 19.41 21.55 7.00
N ALA A 5 18.36 21.93 7.72
CA ALA A 5 17.91 21.19 8.90
C ALA A 5 17.60 19.72 8.54
N PRO A 6 17.97 18.76 9.41
CA PRO A 6 17.64 17.36 9.18
C PRO A 6 16.11 17.15 9.18
N PRO A 7 15.62 16.12 8.46
CA PRO A 7 14.21 15.79 8.45
C PRO A 7 13.70 15.52 9.87
N GLY A 8 12.49 16.00 10.17
CA GLY A 8 11.83 15.79 11.46
C GLY A 8 11.66 14.29 11.80
N GLN A 9 11.37 13.99 13.07
CA GLN A 9 11.22 12.60 13.54
C GLN A 9 10.20 11.79 12.72
N ALA A 10 9.03 12.37 12.42
CA ALA A 10 8.00 11.72 11.59
C ALA A 10 8.50 11.37 10.18
N ALA A 11 9.30 12.25 9.55
CA ALA A 11 9.88 11.99 8.23
C ALA A 11 10.89 10.84 8.27
N ARG A 12 11.73 10.76 9.31
CA ARG A 12 12.67 9.65 9.50
C ARG A 12 11.93 8.33 9.71
N LEU A 13 10.90 8.33 10.57
CA LEU A 13 10.06 7.15 10.81
C LEU A 13 9.32 6.71 9.54
N ALA A 14 8.77 7.65 8.75
CA ALA A 14 8.11 7.32 7.48
C ALA A 14 9.07 6.60 6.51
N LEU A 15 10.32 7.06 6.39
CA LEU A 15 11.33 6.41 5.55
C LEU A 15 11.75 5.03 6.07
N GLN A 16 11.82 4.85 7.39
CA GLN A 16 12.10 3.55 8.02
C GLN A 16 10.95 2.57 7.83
N VAL A 17 9.71 3.02 8.03
CA VAL A 17 8.49 2.23 7.77
C VAL A 17 8.40 1.85 6.29
N ALA A 18 8.70 2.76 5.37
CA ALA A 18 8.76 2.44 3.94
C ALA A 18 9.81 1.37 3.63
N LEU A 19 10.98 1.42 4.26
CA LEU A 19 12.02 0.39 4.12
C LEU A 19 11.58 -0.96 4.70
N GLY A 20 10.94 -0.94 5.88
CA GLY A 20 10.38 -2.13 6.52
C GLY A 20 9.31 -2.78 5.66
N LEU A 21 8.38 -2.00 5.13
CA LEU A 21 7.32 -2.45 4.23
C LEU A 21 7.89 -3.02 2.93
N GLN A 22 8.86 -2.32 2.32
CA GLN A 22 9.58 -2.82 1.13
C GLN A 22 10.25 -4.17 1.40
N SER A 23 10.94 -4.30 2.54
CA SER A 23 11.63 -5.55 2.92
C SER A 23 10.64 -6.68 3.18
N ALA A 24 9.52 -6.39 3.86
CA ALA A 24 8.47 -7.35 4.11
C ALA A 24 7.81 -7.85 2.81
N LEU A 25 7.58 -6.97 1.82
CA LEU A 25 7.07 -7.38 0.50
C LEU A 25 8.06 -8.26 -0.27
N ILE A 26 9.36 -7.96 -0.21
CA ILE A 26 10.39 -8.81 -0.83
C ILE A 26 10.40 -10.19 -0.17
N LEU A 27 10.41 -10.25 1.16
CA LEU A 27 10.36 -11.51 1.89
C LEU A 27 9.08 -12.29 1.59
N TYR A 28 7.94 -11.61 1.49
CA TYR A 28 6.66 -12.23 1.14
C TYR A 28 6.67 -12.78 -0.30
N ALA A 29 7.25 -12.06 -1.25
CA ALA A 29 7.43 -12.55 -2.62
C ALA A 29 8.31 -13.81 -2.68
N LEU A 30 9.44 -13.80 -1.94
CA LEU A 30 10.35 -14.94 -1.88
C LEU A 30 9.71 -16.14 -1.17
N ALA A 31 9.00 -15.90 -0.06
CA ALA A 31 8.26 -16.93 0.65
C ALA A 31 7.19 -17.58 -0.22
N SER A 32 6.44 -16.78 -0.99
CA SER A 32 5.42 -17.28 -1.93
C SER A 32 6.02 -18.18 -3.02
N LEU A 33 7.26 -17.95 -3.44
CA LEU A 33 7.94 -18.81 -4.41
C LEU A 33 8.58 -20.05 -3.79
N ALA A 34 9.02 -19.96 -2.53
CA ALA A 34 9.78 -21.01 -1.86
C ALA A 34 8.91 -22.01 -1.09
N LEU A 35 7.78 -21.57 -0.55
CA LEU A 35 6.94 -22.35 0.37
C LEU A 35 5.65 -22.85 -0.28
N ASP A 36 5.10 -22.12 -1.25
CA ASP A 36 3.88 -22.53 -1.93
C ASP A 36 4.20 -23.39 -3.16
N PRO A 37 3.30 -24.30 -3.56
CA PRO A 37 3.40 -24.98 -4.84
C PRO A 37 3.52 -23.95 -5.98
N LEU A 38 4.45 -24.18 -6.91
CA LEU A 38 4.60 -23.33 -8.10
C LEU A 38 3.34 -23.47 -8.98
N ASN A 39 2.45 -22.49 -8.88
CA ASN A 39 1.21 -22.40 -9.64
C ASN A 39 0.96 -20.93 -10.04
N ALA A 40 -0.09 -20.69 -10.82
CA ALA A 40 -0.40 -19.35 -11.31
C ALA A 40 -0.64 -18.33 -10.19
N PHE A 41 -1.17 -18.76 -9.04
CA PHE A 41 -1.48 -17.89 -7.92
C PHE A 41 -0.21 -17.50 -7.13
N SER A 42 0.68 -18.44 -6.85
CA SER A 42 1.97 -18.15 -6.19
C SER A 42 2.86 -17.27 -7.06
N LEU A 43 2.89 -17.52 -8.39
CA LEU A 43 3.60 -16.66 -9.34
C LEU A 43 3.00 -15.24 -9.38
N TRP A 44 1.67 -15.11 -9.46
CA TRP A 44 0.99 -13.82 -9.43
C TRP A 44 1.32 -13.03 -8.17
N THR A 45 1.23 -13.65 -7.00
CA THR A 45 1.52 -13.04 -5.69
C THR A 45 2.98 -12.58 -5.62
N ALA A 46 3.92 -13.40 -6.09
CA ALA A 46 5.33 -13.04 -6.13
C ALA A 46 5.60 -11.83 -7.04
N VAL A 47 5.01 -11.81 -8.25
CA VAL A 47 5.14 -10.69 -9.19
C VAL A 47 4.51 -9.42 -8.64
N ALA A 48 3.31 -9.50 -8.06
CA ALA A 48 2.60 -8.36 -7.48
C ALA A 48 3.39 -7.75 -6.32
N SER A 49 3.92 -8.60 -5.45
CA SER A 49 4.70 -8.20 -4.28
C SER A 49 6.05 -7.61 -4.69
N GLY A 50 6.72 -8.20 -5.68
CA GLY A 50 7.97 -7.68 -6.26
C GLY A 50 7.78 -6.31 -6.90
N LEU A 51 6.75 -6.13 -7.73
CA LEU A 51 6.43 -4.83 -8.35
C LEU A 51 6.08 -3.78 -7.28
N SER A 52 5.32 -4.16 -6.26
CA SER A 52 4.99 -3.28 -5.14
C SER A 52 6.23 -2.87 -4.34
N ALA A 53 7.17 -3.78 -4.11
CA ALA A 53 8.46 -3.47 -3.49
C ALA A 53 9.32 -2.51 -4.35
N LEU A 54 9.33 -2.67 -5.67
CA LEU A 54 10.00 -1.74 -6.58
C LEU A 54 9.35 -0.34 -6.55
N LEU A 55 8.02 -0.29 -6.56
CA LEU A 55 7.26 0.96 -6.43
C LEU A 55 7.60 1.66 -5.11
N LEU A 56 7.56 0.95 -3.97
CA LEU A 56 7.91 1.52 -2.66
C LEU A 56 9.38 1.96 -2.60
N GLY A 57 10.30 1.23 -3.22
CA GLY A 57 11.69 1.63 -3.33
C GLY A 57 11.84 2.98 -4.05
N SER A 58 11.13 3.16 -5.16
CA SER A 58 11.08 4.44 -5.89
C SER A 58 10.41 5.55 -5.06
N GLN A 59 9.27 5.26 -4.45
CA GLN A 59 8.53 6.20 -3.60
C GLN A 59 9.37 6.68 -2.42
N ARG A 60 10.09 5.78 -1.72
CA ARG A 60 10.95 6.12 -0.59
C ARG A 60 12.05 7.11 -0.97
N ALA A 61 12.65 6.95 -2.15
CA ALA A 61 13.66 7.88 -2.65
C ALA A 61 13.07 9.27 -2.90
N LEU A 62 11.85 9.35 -3.46
CA LEU A 62 11.15 10.61 -3.74
C LEU A 62 10.62 11.27 -2.46
N LEU A 63 10.10 10.49 -1.51
CA LEU A 63 9.63 10.97 -0.20
C LEU A 63 10.72 11.72 0.56
N ARG A 64 11.98 11.28 0.45
CA ARG A 64 13.11 11.98 1.06
C ARG A 64 13.22 13.43 0.56
N GLU A 65 13.13 13.65 -0.75
CA GLU A 65 13.21 14.99 -1.33
C GLU A 65 11.98 15.83 -0.98
N LEU A 66 10.78 15.22 -1.00
CA LEU A 66 9.54 15.83 -0.55
C LEU A 66 9.64 16.35 0.89
N PHE A 67 10.16 15.54 1.83
CA PHE A 67 10.34 15.95 3.22
C PHE A 67 11.40 17.04 3.41
N LEU A 68 12.36 17.14 2.47
CA LEU A 68 13.33 18.22 2.43
C LEU A 68 12.80 19.47 1.71
N GLY A 69 11.56 19.46 1.22
CA GLY A 69 10.95 20.57 0.48
C GLY A 69 11.59 20.82 -0.89
N ARG A 70 12.22 19.80 -1.48
CA ARG A 70 12.94 19.91 -2.75
C ARG A 70 12.12 19.32 -3.89
N GLY A 71 11.74 20.19 -4.82
CA GLY A 71 11.05 19.76 -6.04
C GLY A 71 11.97 18.91 -6.89
N ILE A 72 11.38 17.89 -7.49
CA ILE A 72 12.03 17.01 -8.46
C ILE A 72 11.58 17.42 -9.85
N GLU A 73 12.51 17.49 -10.79
CA GLU A 73 12.21 17.83 -12.18
C GLU A 73 11.33 16.75 -12.83
N GLU A 74 10.44 17.17 -13.74
CA GLU A 74 9.48 16.27 -14.41
C GLU A 74 10.14 15.10 -15.17
N PHE A 75 11.40 15.28 -15.60
CA PHE A 75 12.18 14.29 -16.33
C PHE A 75 13.12 13.46 -15.45
N ASP A 76 13.12 13.62 -14.12
CA ASP A 76 13.92 12.78 -13.22
C ASP A 76 13.55 11.29 -13.40
N GLU A 77 14.57 10.44 -13.57
CA GLU A 77 14.43 8.99 -13.77
C GLU A 77 13.64 8.31 -12.64
N ARG A 78 13.83 8.75 -11.39
CA ARG A 78 13.15 8.17 -10.23
C ARG A 78 11.65 8.45 -10.28
N LEU A 79 11.28 9.68 -10.65
CA LEU A 79 9.88 10.08 -10.80
C LEU A 79 9.23 9.37 -11.99
N ARG A 80 9.94 9.24 -13.12
CA ARG A 80 9.47 8.46 -14.28
C ARG A 80 9.23 6.99 -13.92
N ARG A 81 10.17 6.34 -13.23
CA ARG A 81 10.00 4.96 -12.75
C ARG A 81 8.80 4.81 -11.81
N PHE A 82 8.67 5.71 -10.84
CA PHE A 82 7.51 5.71 -9.94
C PHE A 82 6.19 5.82 -10.72
N ARG A 83 6.12 6.73 -11.70
CA ARG A 83 4.94 6.91 -12.55
C ARG A 83 4.67 5.74 -13.50
N ALA A 84 5.71 5.04 -13.94
CA ALA A 84 5.58 3.87 -14.79
C ALA A 84 5.15 2.63 -13.99
N LEU A 85 5.70 2.42 -12.79
CA LEU A 85 5.40 1.26 -11.95
C LEU A 85 4.01 1.30 -11.35
N PHE A 86 3.51 2.50 -11.01
CA PHE A 86 2.25 2.62 -10.29
C PHE A 86 1.03 2.05 -11.05
N PRO A 87 0.79 2.37 -12.35
CA PRO A 87 -0.31 1.78 -13.10
C PRO A 87 -0.30 0.26 -13.12
N TRP A 88 0.90 -0.36 -13.12
CA TRP A 88 1.02 -1.82 -13.04
C TRP A 88 0.56 -2.35 -11.69
N VAL A 89 1.06 -1.78 -10.58
CA VAL A 89 0.63 -2.18 -9.23
C VAL A 89 -0.87 -1.99 -9.04
N LEU A 90 -1.41 -0.85 -9.47
CA LEU A 90 -2.84 -0.58 -9.38
C LEU A 90 -3.66 -1.55 -10.27
N GLY A 91 -3.18 -1.80 -11.49
CA GLY A 91 -3.80 -2.73 -12.44
C GLY A 91 -3.83 -4.16 -11.89
N MET A 92 -2.76 -4.62 -11.23
CA MET A 92 -2.74 -5.92 -10.55
C MET A 92 -3.74 -5.96 -9.39
N GLY A 93 -3.79 -4.93 -8.54
CA GLY A 93 -4.78 -4.85 -7.48
C GLY A 93 -6.22 -4.87 -8.00
N ALA A 94 -6.49 -4.16 -9.09
CA ALA A 94 -7.79 -4.15 -9.76
C ALA A 94 -8.14 -5.51 -10.39
N ALA A 95 -7.18 -6.17 -11.05
CA ALA A 95 -7.37 -7.49 -11.63
C ALA A 95 -7.65 -8.54 -10.54
N GLN A 96 -6.95 -8.47 -9.41
CA GLN A 96 -7.19 -9.35 -8.26
C GLN A 96 -8.59 -9.11 -7.67
N LEU A 97 -8.99 -7.85 -7.48
CA LEU A 97 -10.33 -7.52 -6.99
C LEU A 97 -11.43 -8.00 -7.96
N LEU A 98 -11.21 -7.84 -9.27
CA LEU A 98 -12.11 -8.33 -10.30
C LEU A 98 -12.22 -9.86 -10.26
N LEU A 99 -11.10 -10.57 -10.17
CA LEU A 99 -11.09 -12.03 -10.06
C LEU A 99 -11.87 -12.48 -8.83
N LEU A 100 -11.64 -11.89 -7.66
CA LEU A 100 -12.38 -12.20 -6.44
C LEU A 100 -13.89 -11.92 -6.59
N THR A 101 -14.24 -10.83 -7.27
CA THR A 101 -15.64 -10.50 -7.58
C THR A 101 -16.28 -11.54 -8.50
N LEU A 102 -15.57 -11.96 -9.55
CA LEU A 102 -16.05 -12.96 -10.50
C LEU A 102 -16.20 -14.33 -9.84
N LEU A 103 -15.25 -14.75 -9.02
CA LEU A 103 -15.35 -15.99 -8.26
C LEU A 103 -16.56 -16.00 -7.33
N PHE A 104 -16.86 -14.86 -6.70
CA PHE A 104 -18.05 -14.71 -5.88
C PHE A 104 -19.35 -14.80 -6.71
N LEU A 105 -19.41 -14.16 -7.88
CA LEU A 105 -20.57 -14.21 -8.76
C LEU A 105 -20.76 -15.59 -9.42
N ALA A 106 -19.68 -16.33 -9.63
CA ALA A 106 -19.67 -17.63 -10.28
C ALA A 106 -20.07 -18.80 -9.37
N ASP A 107 -20.07 -18.63 -8.04
CA ASP A 107 -20.47 -19.66 -7.07
C ASP A 107 -21.78 -19.28 -6.33
N PRO A 108 -22.94 -19.25 -7.01
CA PRO A 108 -24.22 -18.87 -6.41
C PRO A 108 -24.82 -19.95 -5.49
N VAL A 109 -24.21 -21.14 -5.39
CA VAL A 109 -24.78 -22.30 -4.69
C VAL A 109 -23.73 -23.01 -3.84
N ARG A 110 -23.35 -22.39 -2.73
CA ARG A 110 -23.10 -23.16 -1.52
C ARG A 110 -24.17 -22.79 -0.52
N ASP A 111 -25.03 -23.75 -0.19
CA ASP A 111 -25.99 -23.78 0.93
C ASP A 111 -25.32 -23.59 2.33
N GLY A 112 -24.16 -22.93 2.37
CA GLY A 112 -23.36 -22.60 3.54
C GLY A 112 -22.49 -21.35 3.35
N ALA A 113 -22.76 -20.49 2.35
CA ALA A 113 -22.11 -19.18 2.22
C ALA A 113 -22.55 -18.28 3.39
N GLN A 114 -21.88 -18.40 4.52
CA GLN A 114 -22.36 -17.87 5.79
C GLN A 114 -22.55 -16.34 5.82
N HIS A 115 -21.96 -15.52 4.92
CA HIS A 115 -22.09 -14.06 5.01
C HIS A 115 -22.00 -13.27 3.67
N PRO A 116 -23.06 -13.23 2.82
CA PRO A 116 -23.06 -12.46 1.56
C PRO A 116 -22.83 -10.96 1.75
N VAL A 117 -23.29 -10.41 2.89
CA VAL A 117 -23.05 -9.00 3.26
C VAL A 117 -21.57 -8.72 3.51
N ALA A 118 -20.85 -9.65 4.17
CA ALA A 118 -19.42 -9.47 4.46
C ALA A 118 -18.59 -9.46 3.17
N THR A 119 -18.93 -10.31 2.20
CA THR A 119 -18.26 -10.34 0.89
C THR A 119 -18.55 -9.08 0.08
N LEU A 120 -19.78 -8.58 0.08
CA LEU A 120 -20.11 -7.31 -0.59
C LEU A 120 -19.32 -6.15 0.03
N LEU A 121 -19.30 -6.06 1.37
CA LEU A 121 -18.52 -5.07 2.09
C LEU A 121 -17.02 -5.18 1.77
N PHE A 122 -16.49 -6.39 1.60
CA PHE A 122 -15.10 -6.63 1.22
C PHE A 122 -14.78 -6.06 -0.17
N ILE A 123 -15.66 -6.31 -1.15
CA ILE A 123 -15.50 -5.77 -2.52
C ILE A 123 -15.55 -4.24 -2.50
N VAL A 124 -16.49 -3.66 -1.74
CA VAL A 124 -16.61 -2.20 -1.57
C VAL A 124 -15.35 -1.62 -0.91
N ALA A 125 -14.85 -2.25 0.15
CA ALA A 125 -13.63 -1.82 0.83
C ALA A 125 -12.40 -1.93 -0.08
N GLY A 126 -12.29 -3.00 -0.87
CA GLY A 126 -11.23 -3.18 -1.87
C GLY A 126 -11.28 -2.09 -2.95
N GLY A 127 -12.47 -1.80 -3.49
CA GLY A 127 -12.66 -0.73 -4.47
C GLY A 127 -12.33 0.66 -3.92
N ALA A 128 -12.77 0.94 -2.68
CA ALA A 128 -12.44 2.19 -1.99
C ALA A 128 -10.93 2.33 -1.75
N SER A 129 -10.25 1.24 -1.38
CA SER A 129 -8.80 1.20 -1.17
C SER A 129 -8.03 1.49 -2.47
N LEU A 130 -8.43 0.87 -3.59
CA LEU A 130 -7.84 1.15 -4.91
C LEU A 130 -8.06 2.62 -5.33
N TYR A 131 -9.26 3.15 -5.13
CA TYR A 131 -9.57 4.55 -5.41
C TYR A 131 -8.72 5.51 -4.58
N ALA A 132 -8.60 5.27 -3.28
CA ALA A 132 -7.77 6.07 -2.39
C ALA A 132 -6.29 5.99 -2.75
N SER A 133 -5.81 4.82 -3.18
CA SER A 133 -4.44 4.60 -3.66
C SER A 133 -4.15 5.38 -4.94
N LEU A 134 -5.07 5.37 -5.92
CA LEU A 134 -4.97 6.18 -7.13
C LEU A 134 -4.88 7.68 -6.84
N GLY A 135 -5.76 8.20 -5.98
CA GLY A 135 -5.73 9.61 -5.61
C GLY A 135 -4.46 9.98 -4.85
N THR A 136 -4.01 9.13 -3.92
CA THR A 136 -2.75 9.31 -3.18
C THR A 136 -1.55 9.36 -4.11
N PHE A 137 -1.48 8.44 -5.07
CA PHE A 137 -0.42 8.44 -6.08
C PHE A 137 -0.42 9.74 -6.90
N ARG A 138 -1.58 10.17 -7.41
CA ARG A 138 -1.69 11.42 -8.19
C ARG A 138 -1.24 12.63 -7.36
N ALA A 139 -1.63 12.67 -6.09
CA ALA A 139 -1.24 13.73 -5.18
C ALA A 139 0.26 13.67 -4.83
N LEU A 140 0.84 12.48 -4.64
CA LEU A 140 2.28 12.29 -4.42
C LEU A 140 3.08 12.72 -5.65
N ALA A 141 2.67 12.32 -6.85
CA ALA A 141 3.35 12.68 -8.09
C ALA A 141 3.43 14.20 -8.30
N ARG A 142 2.39 14.94 -7.91
CA ARG A 142 2.39 16.42 -7.88
C ARG A 142 3.19 16.97 -6.70
N GLY A 143 3.09 16.34 -5.53
CA GLY A 143 3.85 16.72 -4.34
C GLY A 143 5.35 16.61 -4.55
N PHE A 144 5.83 15.61 -5.30
CA PHE A 144 7.24 15.44 -5.62
C PHE A 144 7.79 16.56 -6.50
N THR A 145 6.99 17.12 -7.41
CA THR A 145 7.43 18.19 -8.31
C THR A 145 7.27 19.57 -7.67
N SER A 146 6.21 19.78 -6.90
CA SER A 146 5.89 21.06 -6.24
C SER A 146 5.70 20.92 -4.71
N PRO A 147 6.73 20.54 -3.94
CA PRO A 147 6.59 20.23 -2.52
C PRO A 147 6.36 21.45 -1.62
N GLN A 148 6.56 22.67 -2.14
CA GLN A 148 6.34 23.92 -1.41
C GLN A 148 4.93 24.49 -1.63
N ASP A 149 4.21 24.00 -2.63
CA ASP A 149 2.84 24.45 -2.94
C ASP A 149 1.87 23.96 -1.85
N LEU A 150 1.22 24.92 -1.17
CA LEU A 150 0.30 24.65 -0.08
C LEU A 150 -0.97 23.90 -0.53
N GLY A 151 -1.49 24.21 -1.71
CA GLY A 151 -2.66 23.54 -2.27
C GLY A 151 -2.34 22.08 -2.62
N VAL A 152 -1.16 21.83 -3.20
CA VAL A 152 -0.67 20.47 -3.48
C VAL A 152 -0.49 19.69 -2.18
N ARG A 153 0.11 20.30 -1.15
CA ARG A 153 0.28 19.65 0.17
C ARG A 153 -1.05 19.34 0.85
N ALA A 154 -2.01 20.26 0.80
CA ALA A 154 -3.34 20.04 1.36
C ALA A 154 -4.05 18.88 0.66
N GLY A 155 -4.04 18.85 -0.68
CA GLY A 155 -4.60 17.74 -1.45
C GLY A 155 -3.90 16.41 -1.15
N LEU A 156 -2.57 16.41 -1.03
CA LEU A 156 -1.82 15.21 -0.62
C LEU A 156 -2.21 14.73 0.77
N GLN A 157 -2.33 15.63 1.75
CA GLN A 157 -2.79 15.24 3.09
C GLN A 157 -4.19 14.65 3.08
N GLU A 158 -5.12 15.22 2.31
CA GLU A 158 -6.48 14.70 2.17
C GLU A 158 -6.48 13.26 1.63
N TRP A 159 -5.73 13.02 0.56
CA TRP A 159 -5.65 11.69 -0.03
C TRP A 159 -4.96 10.67 0.87
N LEU A 160 -3.92 11.08 1.62
CA LEU A 160 -3.31 10.23 2.64
C LEU A 160 -4.32 9.83 3.73
N VAL A 161 -5.21 10.73 4.15
CA VAL A 161 -6.30 10.38 5.09
C VAL A 161 -7.26 9.36 4.48
N ARG A 162 -7.69 9.58 3.25
CA ARG A 162 -8.58 8.65 2.53
C ARG A 162 -7.92 7.26 2.41
N ASN A 163 -6.61 7.22 2.14
CA ASN A 163 -5.84 5.98 2.04
C ASN A 163 -5.72 5.25 3.39
N ILE A 164 -5.42 5.98 4.47
CA ILE A 164 -5.40 5.43 5.84
C ILE A 164 -6.73 4.78 6.19
N ILE A 165 -7.85 5.47 5.92
CA ILE A 165 -9.19 4.99 6.25
C ILE A 165 -9.55 3.79 5.38
N ALA A 166 -9.46 3.91 4.05
CA ALA A 166 -9.88 2.86 3.13
C ALA A 166 -8.97 1.62 3.21
N GLY A 167 -7.65 1.82 3.27
CA GLY A 167 -6.68 0.75 3.44
C GLY A 167 -6.80 0.08 4.81
N GLY A 168 -7.01 0.86 5.87
CA GLY A 168 -7.24 0.33 7.22
C GLY A 168 -8.51 -0.51 7.33
N VAL A 169 -9.62 -0.04 6.76
CA VAL A 169 -10.88 -0.81 6.72
C VAL A 169 -10.68 -2.10 5.91
N PHE A 170 -10.08 -2.01 4.73
CA PHE A 170 -9.82 -3.20 3.90
C PHE A 170 -8.91 -4.22 4.61
N PHE A 171 -7.86 -3.76 5.29
CA PHE A 171 -6.99 -4.60 6.10
C PHE A 171 -7.74 -5.29 7.23
N LEU A 172 -8.53 -4.55 8.01
CA LEU A 172 -9.31 -5.10 9.13
C LEU A 172 -10.32 -6.15 8.64
N MET A 173 -10.95 -5.93 7.49
CA MET A 173 -11.85 -6.90 6.89
C MET A 173 -11.14 -8.18 6.47
N ASN A 174 -10.01 -8.08 5.77
CA ASN A 174 -9.20 -9.24 5.41
C ASN A 174 -8.71 -10.01 6.64
N LEU A 175 -8.26 -9.30 7.69
CA LEU A 175 -7.81 -9.91 8.93
C LEU A 175 -8.95 -10.66 9.61
N ALA A 176 -10.13 -10.05 9.73
CA ALA A 176 -11.31 -10.69 10.31
C ALA A 176 -11.70 -11.96 9.55
N THR A 177 -11.70 -11.92 8.21
CA THR A 177 -11.96 -13.10 7.37
C THR A 177 -10.91 -14.19 7.57
N SER A 178 -9.63 -13.81 7.67
CA SER A 178 -8.53 -14.77 7.88
C SER A 178 -8.64 -15.47 9.25
N LEU A 179 -8.96 -14.71 10.31
CA LEU A 179 -9.15 -15.24 11.66
C LEU A 179 -10.37 -16.17 11.78
N GLN A 180 -11.44 -15.93 11.01
CA GLN A 180 -12.63 -16.79 11.00
C GLN A 180 -12.38 -18.13 10.31
N LEU A 181 -11.49 -18.18 9.31
CA LEU A 181 -11.20 -19.39 8.54
C LEU A 181 -10.18 -20.31 9.24
N GLU A 182 -9.36 -19.78 10.15
CA GLU A 182 -8.28 -20.53 10.81
C GLU A 182 -8.71 -21.06 12.20
N GLY A 183 -9.44 -22.19 12.19
CA GLY A 183 -9.87 -22.90 13.42
C GLY A 183 -8.75 -23.58 14.23
N SER A 184 -7.49 -23.57 13.78
CA SER A 184 -6.34 -24.03 14.57
C SER A 184 -5.02 -23.39 14.14
N TRP A 185 -4.29 -22.86 15.12
CA TRP A 185 -3.05 -22.11 14.94
C TRP A 185 -1.87 -23.11 14.95
N SER A 186 -1.42 -23.52 13.76
CA SER A 186 -0.22 -24.37 13.62
C SER A 186 0.95 -23.55 13.08
N TRP A 187 2.17 -23.92 13.50
CA TRP A 187 3.40 -23.16 13.27
C TRP A 187 3.73 -22.84 11.79
N PRO A 188 3.37 -23.66 10.77
CA PRO A 188 3.55 -23.27 9.36
C PRO A 188 2.62 -22.15 8.89
N ARG A 189 1.45 -21.98 9.53
CA ARG A 189 0.41 -21.01 9.12
C ARG A 189 0.53 -19.66 9.86
N LEU A 190 1.21 -19.67 11.00
CA LEU A 190 1.44 -18.49 11.82
C LEU A 190 2.30 -17.42 11.14
N LEU A 191 3.33 -17.84 10.39
CA LEU A 191 4.26 -16.91 9.76
C LEU A 191 3.60 -16.08 8.64
N PRO A 192 2.86 -16.66 7.67
CA PRO A 192 2.13 -15.88 6.67
C PRO A 192 1.12 -14.89 7.29
N SER A 193 0.35 -15.32 8.29
CA SER A 193 -0.63 -14.46 8.98
C SER A 193 0.05 -13.32 9.74
N ALA A 194 1.17 -13.58 10.41
CA ALA A 194 1.97 -12.55 11.07
C ALA A 194 2.58 -11.56 10.06
N LEU A 195 3.12 -12.03 8.94
CA LEU A 195 3.62 -11.17 7.87
C LEU A 195 2.51 -10.31 7.27
N TYR A 196 1.32 -10.89 7.06
CA TYR A 196 0.16 -10.16 6.58
C TYR A 196 -0.26 -9.04 7.55
N VAL A 197 -0.33 -9.32 8.85
CA VAL A 197 -0.63 -8.31 9.88
C VAL A 197 0.41 -7.20 9.88
N VAL A 198 1.70 -7.56 9.84
CA VAL A 198 2.79 -6.59 9.79
C VAL A 198 2.68 -5.73 8.53
N LEU A 199 2.44 -6.32 7.37
CA LEU A 199 2.24 -5.60 6.11
C LEU A 199 1.08 -4.61 6.22
N GLY A 200 -0.09 -5.06 6.68
CA GLY A 200 -1.26 -4.20 6.81
C GLY A 200 -1.07 -3.04 7.79
N VAL A 201 -0.42 -3.28 8.94
CA VAL A 201 -0.09 -2.22 9.89
C VAL A 201 0.88 -1.21 9.28
N LEU A 202 1.93 -1.68 8.59
CA LEU A 202 2.91 -0.80 7.95
C LEU A 202 2.29 -0.01 6.78
N ASP A 203 1.36 -0.61 6.04
CA ASP A 203 0.67 0.03 4.92
C ASP A 203 -0.25 1.17 5.38
N VAL A 204 -0.81 1.09 6.59
CA VAL A 204 -1.54 2.19 7.24
C VAL A 204 -0.59 3.20 7.90
N ALA A 205 0.50 2.72 8.52
CA ALA A 205 1.45 3.57 9.23
C ALA A 205 2.23 4.50 8.28
N LEU A 206 2.59 4.03 7.08
CA LEU A 206 3.33 4.82 6.09
C LEU A 206 2.59 6.11 5.67
N PRO A 207 1.33 6.08 5.18
CA PRO A 207 0.61 7.28 4.82
C PRO A 207 0.32 8.18 6.03
N PHE A 208 0.10 7.60 7.22
CA PHE A 208 -0.06 8.36 8.46
C PHE A 208 1.20 9.16 8.83
N LEU A 209 2.37 8.50 8.85
CA LEU A 209 3.64 9.16 9.16
C LEU A 209 4.04 10.14 8.07
N THR A 210 3.76 9.83 6.80
CA THR A 210 3.96 10.74 5.67
C THR A 210 3.12 12.00 5.86
N ARG A 211 1.85 11.87 6.23
CA ARG A 211 0.98 13.02 6.54
C ARG A 211 1.53 13.85 7.70
N GLN A 212 1.96 13.22 8.79
CA GLN A 212 2.56 13.94 9.92
C GLN A 212 3.83 14.68 9.53
N ALA A 213 4.70 14.05 8.74
CA ALA A 213 5.93 14.65 8.22
C ALA A 213 5.64 15.85 7.31
N LEU A 214 4.54 15.80 6.58
CA LEU A 214 4.05 16.88 5.72
C LEU A 214 3.24 17.93 6.47
N GLY A 215 3.05 17.81 7.78
CA GLY A 215 2.31 18.77 8.59
C GLY A 215 2.75 20.19 8.30
N LEU A 216 1.80 21.04 7.89
CA LEU A 216 2.02 22.46 7.74
C LEU A 216 2.24 23.01 9.15
N LYS A 217 3.46 23.48 9.46
CA LYS A 217 3.59 24.41 10.59
C LYS A 217 2.68 25.57 10.24
N ARG A 218 1.63 25.80 11.03
CA ARG A 218 0.87 27.04 10.94
C ARG A 218 1.89 28.18 11.08
N PRO A 219 1.85 29.21 10.21
CA PRO A 219 2.69 30.39 10.35
C PRO A 219 2.51 31.01 11.74
#